data_AF-A0A959SMT0-F1
#
_entry.id   AF-A0A959SMT0-F1
#
_cell.length_a   1.000
_cell.length_b   1.000
_cell.length_c   1.000
_cell.angle_alpha   90.00
_cell.angle_beta   90.00
_cell.angle_gamma   90.00
#
_symmetry.space_group_name_H-M   'P 1'
#
loop_
_entity.id
_entity.type
_entity.pdbx_description
1 polymer ?
#
loop_
_entity_poly.entity_id
_entity_poly.type
_entity_poly.pdbx_seq_one_letter_code
_entity_poly.pdbx_strand_id
1 'polypeptide(L)'
;MVRMRIPFLLGGVMTVVMLFAAWTEANRPLKGPHGRLELALFRAVEDTLPVVRSDWFWTSGRCAGCHGRDLLGQASINPANGQDINVVNDWRSSLMANSARDPFFLAKLDHEVLVNPGHADAISNKCLSCHAPLAV
;
A
#
# COMPACT_ATOMS: atom_id res chain seq x y z
N MET A 1 27.24 11.24 49.02
CA MET A 1 26.31 10.25 48.42
C MET A 1 25.58 10.73 47.15
N VAL A 2 25.71 11.99 46.71
CA VAL A 2 25.00 12.53 45.52
C VAL A 2 25.69 12.19 44.18
N ARG A 3 27.01 12.04 44.17
CA ARG A 3 27.82 11.88 42.94
C ARG A 3 27.55 10.57 42.17
N MET A 4 27.06 9.55 42.84
CA MET A 4 26.74 8.25 42.23
C MET A 4 25.41 8.26 41.46
N ARG A 5 24.51 9.24 41.68
CA ARG A 5 23.21 9.35 40.98
C ARG A 5 23.28 10.14 39.67
N ILE A 6 24.25 11.03 39.53
CA ILE A 6 24.48 11.85 38.33
C ILE A 6 24.73 11.01 37.06
N PRO A 7 25.60 9.96 37.06
CA PRO A 7 25.81 9.15 35.87
C PRO A 7 24.56 8.36 35.45
N PHE A 8 23.73 7.91 36.40
CA PHE A 8 22.45 7.25 36.07
C PHE A 8 21.42 8.23 35.50
N LEU A 9 21.36 9.46 36.03
CA LEU A 9 20.50 10.51 35.48
C LEU A 9 20.94 10.92 34.07
N LEU A 10 22.24 11.12 33.84
CA LEU A 10 22.78 11.42 32.51
C LEU A 10 22.55 10.25 31.54
N GLY A 11 22.74 9.01 31.99
CA GLY A 11 22.42 7.82 31.21
C GLY A 11 20.94 7.79 30.82
N GLY A 12 20.03 8.02 31.76
CA GLY A 12 18.60 8.06 31.49
C GLY A 12 18.20 9.17 30.51
N VAL A 13 18.74 10.39 30.68
CA VAL A 13 18.50 11.50 29.75
C VAL A 13 19.04 11.16 28.35
N MET A 14 20.24 10.59 28.25
CA MET A 14 20.80 10.16 26.96
C MET A 14 19.96 9.09 26.29
N THR A 15 19.44 8.10 27.03
CA THR A 15 18.53 7.09 26.49
C THR A 15 17.25 7.72 25.95
N VAL A 16 16.64 8.65 26.68
CA VAL A 16 15.44 9.36 26.23
C VAL A 16 15.71 10.16 24.95
N VAL A 17 16.82 10.91 24.90
CA VAL A 17 17.23 11.66 23.70
C VAL A 17 17.44 10.73 22.51
N MET A 18 18.12 9.59 22.70
CA MET A 18 18.34 8.61 21.64
C MET A 18 17.03 7.98 21.16
N LEU A 19 16.08 7.69 22.06
CA LEU A 19 14.76 7.18 21.69
C LEU A 19 13.98 8.18 20.85
N PHE A 20 13.96 9.45 21.24
CA PHE A 20 13.29 10.50 20.44
C PHE A 20 13.98 10.75 19.11
N ALA A 21 15.32 10.74 19.06
CA ALA A 21 16.07 10.87 17.82
C ALA A 21 15.80 9.70 16.87
N ALA A 22 15.79 8.46 17.38
CA ALA A 22 15.44 7.27 16.62
C ALA A 22 13.99 7.32 16.11
N TRP A 23 13.04 7.75 16.96
CA TRP A 23 11.64 7.92 16.56
C TRP A 23 11.46 8.97 15.46
N THR A 24 12.18 10.09 15.57
CA THR A 24 12.14 11.16 14.58
C THR A 24 12.70 10.70 13.25
N GLU A 25 13.83 9.99 13.25
CA GLU A 25 14.43 9.45 12.03
C GLU A 25 13.57 8.33 11.41
N ALA A 26 12.95 7.49 12.24
CA ALA A 26 12.04 6.43 11.79
C ALA A 26 10.80 6.97 11.07
N ASN A 27 10.28 8.12 11.52
CA ASN A 27 9.10 8.77 10.94
C ASN A 27 9.44 9.89 9.95
N ARG A 28 10.73 10.12 9.67
CA ARG A 28 11.15 11.15 8.73
C ARG A 28 10.60 10.84 7.32
N PRO A 29 9.89 11.78 6.66
CA PRO A 29 9.33 11.55 5.33
C PRO A 29 10.41 11.20 4.30
N LEU A 30 10.19 10.11 3.56
CA LEU A 30 11.05 9.68 2.45
C LEU A 30 10.34 9.72 1.11
N LYS A 31 9.07 9.31 1.05
CA LYS A 31 8.26 9.29 -0.17
C LYS A 31 6.89 9.90 0.10
N GLY A 32 6.69 11.14 -0.35
CA GLY A 32 5.50 11.92 0.04
C GLY A 32 5.46 12.08 1.57
N PRO A 33 4.30 11.87 2.23
CA PRO A 33 4.19 11.98 3.67
C PRO A 33 4.78 10.77 4.44
N HIS A 34 5.21 9.71 3.74
CA HIS A 34 5.48 8.42 4.39
C HIS A 34 6.91 8.26 4.91
N GLY A 35 7.05 7.81 6.17
CA GLY A 35 8.33 7.56 6.86
C GLY A 35 8.95 6.18 6.62
N ARG A 36 10.20 5.96 7.08
CA ARG A 36 10.92 4.68 6.94
C ARG A 36 10.19 3.52 7.61
N LEU A 37 9.78 3.73 8.85
CA LEU A 37 9.08 2.73 9.65
C LEU A 37 7.72 2.41 9.03
N GLU A 38 6.98 3.43 8.63
CA GLU A 38 5.67 3.27 7.99
C GLU A 38 5.76 2.48 6.68
N LEU A 39 6.70 2.81 5.79
CA LEU A 39 6.90 2.06 4.55
C LEU A 39 7.37 0.62 4.80
N ALA A 40 8.18 0.40 5.84
CA ALA A 40 8.61 -0.94 6.22
C ALA A 40 7.45 -1.77 6.78
N LEU A 41 6.59 -1.18 7.61
CA LEU A 41 5.38 -1.81 8.12
C LEU A 41 4.38 -2.07 7.00
N PHE A 42 4.16 -1.11 6.09
CA PHE A 42 3.29 -1.28 4.93
C PHE A 42 3.75 -2.47 4.10
N ARG A 43 5.04 -2.54 3.75
CA ARG A 43 5.66 -3.66 3.02
C ARG A 43 5.62 -4.98 3.78
N ALA A 44 5.78 -4.95 5.10
CA ALA A 44 5.69 -6.14 5.94
C ALA A 44 4.25 -6.68 6.03
N VAL A 45 3.25 -5.81 5.84
CA VAL A 45 1.83 -6.17 5.76
C VAL A 45 1.40 -6.48 4.31
N GLU A 46 2.22 -6.13 3.32
CA GLU A 46 1.95 -6.22 1.87
C GLU A 46 1.92 -7.64 1.30
N ASP A 47 2.23 -8.65 2.12
CA ASP A 47 1.85 -10.04 1.80
C ASP A 47 0.32 -10.23 1.78
N THR A 48 -0.44 -9.23 2.26
CA THR A 48 -1.90 -9.24 2.22
C THR A 48 -2.45 -8.02 1.48
N LEU A 49 -3.33 -8.27 0.51
CA LEU A 49 -4.12 -7.22 -0.14
C LEU A 49 -5.06 -6.59 0.89
N PRO A 50 -5.29 -5.26 0.86
CA PRO A 50 -6.15 -4.59 1.81
C PRO A 50 -7.56 -5.19 1.75
N VAL A 51 -8.20 -5.35 2.92
CA VAL A 51 -9.59 -5.81 3.07
C VAL A 51 -10.42 -4.67 3.62
N VAL A 52 -10.97 -3.87 2.70
CA VAL A 52 -11.88 -2.76 3.00
C VAL A 52 -13.20 -3.05 2.31
N ARG A 53 -14.30 -2.66 2.96
CA ARG A 53 -15.64 -2.84 2.42
C ARG A 53 -16.48 -1.57 2.59
N SER A 54 -17.40 -1.37 1.65
CA SER A 54 -18.57 -0.51 1.79
C SER A 54 -19.83 -1.37 1.62
N ASP A 55 -21.00 -0.74 1.53
CA ASP A 55 -22.25 -1.44 1.25
C ASP A 55 -22.25 -2.11 -0.13
N TRP A 56 -21.54 -1.53 -1.10
CA TRP A 56 -21.57 -1.95 -2.50
C TRP A 56 -20.22 -2.44 -3.04
N PHE A 57 -19.14 -2.29 -2.27
CA PHE A 57 -17.79 -2.61 -2.73
C PHE A 57 -16.99 -3.41 -1.71
N TRP A 58 -16.19 -4.35 -2.20
CA TRP A 58 -15.17 -5.04 -1.43
C TRP A 58 -13.85 -5.00 -2.21
N THR A 59 -12.76 -4.74 -1.51
CA THR A 59 -11.43 -4.82 -2.11
C THR A 59 -11.03 -6.26 -2.40
N SER A 60 -10.13 -6.45 -3.37
CA SER A 60 -9.64 -7.77 -3.82
C SER A 60 -9.00 -8.61 -2.72
N GLY A 61 -8.56 -8.02 -1.61
CA GLY A 61 -8.07 -8.76 -0.44
C GLY A 61 -9.11 -9.70 0.17
N ARG A 62 -10.40 -9.39 0.06
CA ARG A 62 -11.45 -10.33 0.48
C ARG A 62 -11.44 -11.60 -0.37
N CYS A 63 -11.19 -11.46 -1.67
CA CYS A 63 -11.13 -12.56 -2.62
C CYS A 63 -9.87 -13.41 -2.40
N ALA A 64 -8.78 -12.77 -1.98
CA ALA A 64 -7.49 -13.43 -1.73
C ALA A 64 -7.53 -14.52 -0.67
N GLY A 65 -8.49 -14.48 0.27
CA GLY A 65 -8.62 -15.54 1.28
C GLY A 65 -8.98 -16.92 0.72
N CYS A 66 -9.67 -16.97 -0.42
CA CYS A 66 -10.08 -18.23 -1.06
C CYS A 66 -9.45 -18.44 -2.44
N HIS A 67 -9.11 -17.36 -3.14
CA HIS A 67 -8.55 -17.38 -4.49
C HIS A 67 -7.06 -17.00 -4.53
N GLY A 68 -6.45 -16.78 -3.37
CA GLY A 68 -5.01 -16.56 -3.23
C GLY A 68 -4.24 -17.85 -3.00
N ARG A 69 -3.02 -17.73 -2.51
CA ARG A 69 -2.14 -18.87 -2.26
C ARG A 69 -2.77 -19.82 -1.23
N ASP A 70 -2.96 -21.08 -1.63
CA ASP A 70 -3.43 -22.11 -0.72
C ASP A 70 -2.27 -22.70 0.10
N LEU A 71 -2.35 -22.54 1.42
CA LEU A 71 -1.35 -23.04 2.37
C LEU A 71 -1.42 -24.56 2.55
N LEU A 72 -2.56 -25.18 2.24
CA LEU A 72 -2.76 -26.62 2.34
C LEU A 72 -2.39 -27.35 1.04
N GLY A 73 -2.13 -26.60 -0.04
CA GLY A 73 -1.78 -27.16 -1.36
C GLY A 73 -2.87 -28.09 -1.92
N GLN A 74 -4.14 -27.72 -1.80
CA GLN A 74 -5.30 -28.48 -2.28
C GLN A 74 -5.98 -27.81 -3.46
N ALA A 75 -6.04 -26.47 -3.49
CA ALA A 75 -6.68 -25.66 -4.51
C ALA A 75 -5.69 -24.63 -5.09
N SER A 76 -5.98 -24.13 -6.29
CA SER A 76 -5.16 -23.10 -6.96
C SER A 76 -3.67 -23.47 -7.10
N ILE A 77 -3.39 -24.77 -7.24
CA ILE A 77 -2.06 -25.32 -7.53
C ILE A 77 -2.10 -26.18 -8.79
N ASN A 78 -0.96 -26.32 -9.46
CA ASN A 78 -0.75 -27.33 -10.49
C ASN A 78 -0.58 -28.71 -9.82
N PRO A 79 -1.47 -29.69 -10.08
CA PRO A 79 -1.40 -31.00 -9.42
C PRO A 79 -0.13 -31.81 -9.75
N ALA A 80 0.53 -31.52 -10.88
CA ALA A 80 1.69 -32.29 -11.33
C ALA A 80 2.98 -31.94 -10.56
N ASN A 81 3.10 -30.70 -10.07
CA ASN A 81 4.35 -30.20 -9.48
C ASN A 81 4.15 -29.32 -8.24
N GLY A 82 2.91 -29.06 -7.82
CA GLY A 82 2.59 -28.22 -6.66
C GLY A 82 2.84 -26.72 -6.87
N GLN A 83 3.04 -26.26 -8.11
CA GLN A 83 3.23 -24.84 -8.41
C GLN A 83 1.97 -24.05 -8.07
N ASP A 84 2.14 -22.94 -7.34
CA ASP A 84 1.06 -21.99 -7.07
C ASP A 84 0.62 -21.27 -8.35
N ILE A 85 -0.67 -21.38 -8.69
CA ILE A 85 -1.30 -20.81 -9.89
C ILE A 85 -2.55 -19.98 -9.51
N ASN A 86 -2.53 -19.37 -8.33
CA ASN A 86 -3.66 -18.59 -7.86
C ASN A 86 -3.91 -17.32 -8.69
N VAL A 87 -5.18 -17.03 -8.95
CA VAL A 87 -5.62 -15.91 -9.80
C VAL A 87 -5.31 -14.54 -9.18
N VAL A 88 -5.15 -14.46 -7.86
CA VAL A 88 -4.88 -13.19 -7.17
C VAL A 88 -3.49 -12.68 -7.52
N ASN A 89 -2.49 -13.56 -7.54
CA ASN A 89 -1.12 -13.22 -7.94
C ASN A 89 -1.04 -12.84 -9.42
N ASP A 90 -1.78 -13.55 -10.28
CA ASP A 90 -1.84 -13.23 -11.71
C ASP A 90 -2.53 -11.87 -11.94
N TRP A 91 -3.71 -11.67 -11.36
CA TRP A 91 -4.50 -10.45 -11.52
C TRP A 91 -3.75 -9.22 -11.00
N ARG A 92 -3.17 -9.28 -9.79
CA ARG A 92 -2.52 -8.11 -9.15
C ARG A 92 -1.33 -7.59 -9.96
N SER A 93 -0.73 -8.43 -10.79
CA SER A 93 0.40 -8.06 -11.66
C SER A 93 -0.04 -7.48 -13.02
N SER A 94 -1.34 -7.53 -13.34
CA SER A 94 -1.86 -7.06 -14.61
C SER A 94 -1.94 -5.53 -14.70
N LEU A 95 -2.01 -5.01 -15.93
CA LEU A 95 -2.34 -3.61 -16.21
C LEU A 95 -3.72 -3.24 -15.64
N MET A 96 -4.68 -4.17 -15.67
CA MET A 96 -6.03 -3.92 -15.16
C MET A 96 -6.07 -3.71 -13.64
N ALA A 97 -5.28 -4.45 -12.87
CA ALA A 97 -5.22 -4.24 -11.41
C ALA A 97 -4.54 -2.91 -11.04
N ASN A 98 -3.74 -2.36 -11.95
CA ASN A 98 -2.98 -1.13 -11.74
C ASN A 98 -3.52 0.05 -12.57
N SER A 99 -4.68 -0.09 -13.22
CA SER A 99 -5.21 0.88 -14.19
C SER A 99 -5.45 2.27 -13.62
N ALA A 100 -5.78 2.37 -12.33
CA ALA A 100 -5.97 3.64 -11.62
C ALA A 100 -4.71 4.18 -10.91
N ARG A 101 -3.61 3.42 -10.92
CA ARG A 101 -2.36 3.73 -10.21
C ARG A 101 -1.16 3.86 -11.15
N ASP A 102 -1.35 3.56 -12.44
CA ASP A 102 -0.37 3.73 -13.49
C ASP A 102 0.04 5.22 -13.58
N PRO A 103 1.34 5.55 -13.36
CA PRO A 103 1.82 6.93 -13.46
C PRO A 103 1.58 7.56 -14.83
N PHE A 104 1.59 6.76 -15.90
CA PHE A 104 1.33 7.28 -17.25
C PHE A 104 -0.13 7.70 -17.41
N PHE A 105 -1.07 6.85 -16.99
CA PHE A 105 -2.48 7.19 -16.91
C PHE A 105 -2.73 8.46 -16.08
N LEU A 106 -2.14 8.54 -14.88
CA LEU A 106 -2.32 9.69 -13.99
C LEU A 106 -1.82 10.99 -14.63
N ALA A 107 -0.62 10.97 -15.22
CA ALA A 107 -0.06 12.13 -15.91
C ALA A 107 -0.90 12.53 -17.13
N LYS A 108 -1.45 11.57 -17.87
CA LYS A 108 -2.30 11.86 -19.02
C LYS A 108 -3.64 12.44 -18.61
N LEU A 109 -4.30 11.88 -17.60
CA LEU A 109 -5.56 12.42 -17.08
C LEU A 109 -5.38 13.85 -16.58
N ASP A 110 -4.33 14.12 -15.82
CA ASP A 110 -4.00 15.47 -15.33
C ASP A 110 -3.78 16.45 -16.48
N HIS A 111 -3.02 16.03 -17.51
CA HIS A 111 -2.80 16.84 -18.70
C HIS A 111 -4.11 17.15 -19.44
N GLU A 112 -4.98 16.16 -19.65
CA GLU A 112 -6.26 16.36 -20.34
C GLU A 112 -7.19 17.34 -19.61
N VAL A 113 -7.22 17.28 -18.29
CA VAL A 113 -7.99 18.22 -17.45
C VAL A 113 -7.38 19.62 -17.49
N LEU A 114 -6.04 19.72 -17.46
CA LEU A 114 -5.32 20.99 -17.50
C LEU A 114 -5.52 21.73 -18.84
N VAL A 115 -5.49 21.01 -19.96
CA VAL A 115 -5.66 21.62 -21.29
C VAL A 115 -7.13 21.88 -21.64
N ASN A 116 -8.09 21.19 -21.00
CA ASN A 116 -9.52 21.33 -21.23
C ASN A 116 -10.32 21.57 -19.94
N PRO A 117 -10.09 22.70 -19.23
CA PRO A 117 -10.67 22.92 -17.90
C PRO A 117 -12.20 22.94 -17.90
N GLY A 118 -12.84 23.41 -18.99
CA GLY A 118 -14.30 23.40 -19.15
C GLY A 118 -14.93 22.00 -19.33
N HIS A 119 -14.11 20.97 -19.54
CA HIS A 119 -14.54 19.58 -19.71
C HIS A 119 -13.98 18.63 -18.65
N ALA A 120 -13.39 19.17 -17.57
CA ALA A 120 -12.71 18.40 -16.53
C ALA A 120 -13.55 17.22 -16.01
N ASP A 121 -14.81 17.46 -15.66
CA ASP A 121 -15.71 16.44 -15.13
C ASP A 121 -16.07 15.37 -16.17
N ALA A 122 -16.36 15.79 -17.41
CA ALA A 122 -16.71 14.89 -18.49
C ALA A 122 -15.53 13.97 -18.87
N ILE A 123 -14.32 14.53 -18.92
CA ILE A 123 -13.07 13.79 -19.18
C ILE A 123 -12.82 12.80 -18.04
N SER A 124 -12.86 13.26 -16.78
CA SER A 124 -12.61 12.41 -15.61
C SER A 124 -13.59 11.24 -15.56
N ASN A 125 -14.89 11.49 -15.73
CA ASN A 125 -15.91 10.45 -15.78
C ASN A 125 -15.67 9.47 -16.94
N LYS A 126 -15.29 9.96 -18.12
CA LYS A 126 -15.02 9.10 -19.27
C LYS A 126 -13.80 8.19 -19.04
N CYS A 127 -12.70 8.74 -18.52
CA CYS A 127 -11.48 7.98 -18.24
C CYS A 127 -11.69 6.96 -17.12
N LEU A 128 -12.32 7.37 -16.02
CA LEU A 128 -12.52 6.53 -14.84
C LEU A 128 -13.57 5.43 -15.08
N SER A 129 -14.48 5.58 -16.06
CA SER A 129 -15.41 4.51 -16.45
C SER A 129 -14.72 3.20 -16.85
N CYS A 130 -13.45 3.26 -17.28
CA CYS A 130 -12.63 2.09 -17.59
C CYS A 130 -11.51 1.87 -16.57
N HIS A 131 -10.86 2.94 -16.10
CA HIS A 131 -9.67 2.83 -15.25
C HIS A 131 -9.99 2.64 -13.76
N ALA A 132 -11.17 3.06 -13.31
CA ALA A 132 -11.67 2.89 -11.94
C ALA A 132 -13.21 2.71 -11.97
N PRO A 133 -13.74 1.65 -12.60
CA PRO A 133 -15.15 1.53 -12.96
C PRO A 133 -16.15 1.49 -11.79
N LEU A 134 -15.65 1.32 -10.56
CA LEU A 134 -16.46 1.31 -9.33
C LEU A 134 -16.38 2.62 -8.55
N ALA A 135 -15.61 3.60 -9.05
CA ALA A 135 -15.43 4.91 -8.45
C ALA A 135 -16.28 6.02 -9.12
N VAL A 136 -16.99 5.69 -10.20
CA VAL A 136 -17.81 6.63 -11.00
C VAL A 136 -19.21 6.11 -11.23
#